data_AF-A0A0S8CIB3-F1
#
_entry.id   AF-A0A0S8CIB3-F1
#
_cell.length_a   1.000
_cell.length_b   1.000
_cell.length_c   1.000
_cell.angle_alpha   90.00
_cell.angle_beta   90.00
_cell.angle_gamma   90.00
#
_symmetry.space_group_name_H-M   'P 1'
#
loop_
_entity.id
_entity.type
_entity.pdbx_description
1 polymer ?
#
loop_
_entity_poly.entity_id
_entity_poly.type
_entity_poly.pdbx_seq_one_letter_code
_entity_poly.pdbx_strand_id
1 'polypeptide(L)'
;MDTGVVFCKRKDFESIGGYNESLKFAEDVEFLWRLTKLGRERGQRLTRLRKCKALNSTRKFDQFGDWHYVALLGKFFWSLLFPGYSIDKFAHKYWYSDAGSPMEKPTWEKSET
;
A
#
# COMPACT_ATOMS: atom_id res chain seq x y z
N MET A 1 -11.84 2.86 4.82
CA MET A 1 -11.01 3.64 3.87
C MET A 1 -10.71 2.72 2.71
N ASP A 2 -10.96 3.15 1.49
CA ASP A 2 -10.51 2.41 0.31
C ASP A 2 -9.12 2.93 -0.05
N THR A 3 -8.10 2.07 0.06
CA THR A 3 -6.72 2.37 -0.33
C THR A 3 -6.50 1.92 -1.76
N GLY A 4 -6.02 2.82 -2.63
CA GLY A 4 -5.80 2.51 -4.03
C GLY A 4 -5.48 3.77 -4.83
N VAL A 5 -6.49 4.61 -5.09
CA VAL A 5 -6.29 5.90 -5.76
C VAL A 5 -6.83 7.00 -4.86
N VAL A 6 -5.93 7.91 -4.47
CA VAL A 6 -6.23 9.02 -3.56
C VAL A 6 -5.86 10.33 -4.23
N PHE A 7 -6.74 11.31 -4.13
CA PHE A 7 -6.48 12.67 -4.59
C PHE A 7 -6.38 13.60 -3.38
N CYS A 8 -5.37 14.46 -3.37
CA CYS A 8 -5.23 15.55 -2.41
C CYS A 8 -4.59 16.76 -3.09
N LYS A 9 -4.70 17.94 -2.46
CA LYS A 9 -3.97 19.11 -2.95
C LYS A 9 -2.49 18.90 -2.68
N ARG A 10 -1.63 19.37 -3.60
CA ARG A 10 -0.17 19.32 -3.44
C ARG A 10 0.29 19.91 -2.10
N LYS A 11 -0.26 21.07 -1.72
CA LYS A 11 0.04 21.71 -0.43
C LYS A 11 -0.24 20.80 0.77
N ASP A 12 -1.30 20.00 0.70
CA ASP A 12 -1.67 19.10 1.79
C ASP A 12 -0.70 17.90 1.83
N PHE A 13 -0.34 17.34 0.67
CA PHE A 13 0.68 16.29 0.54
C PHE A 13 2.03 16.72 1.14
N GLU A 14 2.50 17.90 0.76
CA GLU A 14 3.75 18.48 1.27
C GLU A 14 3.66 18.74 2.79
N SER A 15 2.50 19.22 3.28
CA SER A 15 2.34 19.52 4.71
C SER A 15 2.36 18.30 5.62
N ILE A 16 1.98 17.12 5.11
CA ILE A 16 2.04 15.86 5.87
C ILE A 16 3.35 15.09 5.64
N GLY A 17 4.27 15.64 4.85
CA GLY A 17 5.57 15.04 4.54
C GLY A 17 5.52 13.89 3.54
N GLY A 18 4.47 13.79 2.72
CA GLY A 18 4.34 12.73 1.72
C GLY A 18 4.27 11.31 2.30
N TYR A 19 4.69 10.34 1.48
CA TYR A 19 4.72 8.91 1.86
C TYR A 19 5.91 8.60 2.76
N ASN A 20 5.71 7.69 3.73
CA ASN A 20 6.79 7.22 4.57
C ASN A 20 7.49 6.03 3.91
N GLU A 21 8.67 6.27 3.34
CA GLU A 21 9.48 5.25 2.66
C GLU A 21 10.05 4.19 3.62
N SER A 22 9.99 4.41 4.94
CA SER A 22 10.41 3.40 5.92
C SER A 22 9.43 2.23 6.03
N LEU A 23 8.18 2.41 5.54
CA LEU A 23 7.17 1.37 5.51
C LEU A 23 7.30 0.55 4.24
N LYS A 24 7.63 -0.74 4.38
CA LYS A 24 7.68 -1.69 3.24
C LYS A 24 6.29 -2.08 2.71
N PHE A 25 5.25 -1.82 3.48
CA PHE A 25 3.86 -2.07 3.13
C PHE A 25 2.95 -1.16 3.97
N ALA A 26 1.76 -0.88 3.46
CA ALA A 26 0.74 -0.04 4.10
C ALA A 26 1.07 1.46 4.20
N GLU A 27 2.04 1.92 3.39
CA GLU A 27 2.37 3.33 3.19
C GLU A 27 1.14 4.17 2.81
N ASP A 28 0.26 3.64 1.95
CA ASP A 28 -1.00 4.29 1.56
C ASP A 28 -1.98 4.47 2.72
N VAL A 29 -2.06 3.48 3.62
CA VAL A 29 -2.95 3.52 4.78
C VAL A 29 -2.48 4.58 5.76
N GLU A 30 -1.17 4.59 6.04
CA GLU A 30 -0.55 5.53 6.97
C GLU A 30 -0.63 6.97 6.43
N PHE A 31 -0.39 7.15 5.13
CA PHE A 31 -0.60 8.42 4.42
C PHE A 31 -2.06 8.91 4.53
N LEU A 32 -3.04 8.06 4.21
CA LEU A 32 -4.46 8.39 4.28
C LEU A 32 -4.90 8.77 5.71
N TRP A 33 -4.33 8.11 6.72
CA TRP A 33 -4.60 8.41 8.12
C TRP A 33 -4.08 9.80 8.51
N ARG A 34 -2.83 10.13 8.14
CA ARG A 34 -2.26 11.48 8.33
C ARG A 34 -3.06 12.55 7.61
N LEU A 35 -3.46 12.31 6.36
CA LEU A 35 -4.28 13.22 5.57
C LEU A 35 -5.65 13.45 6.22
N THR A 36 -6.28 12.40 6.77
CA THR A 36 -7.56 12.51 7.47
C THR A 36 -7.44 13.31 8.75
N LYS A 37 -6.34 13.14 9.49
CA LYS A 37 -6.05 13.93 10.69
C LYS A 37 -5.92 15.43 10.35
N LEU A 38 -5.14 15.76 9.31
CA LEU A 38 -5.00 17.14 8.82
C LEU A 38 -6.35 17.74 8.42
N GLY A 39 -7.18 16.97 7.70
CA GLY A 39 -8.52 17.40 7.33
C GLY A 39 -9.38 17.71 8.54
N ARG A 40 -9.40 16.83 9.55
CA ARG A 40 -10.18 17.01 10.79
C ARG A 40 -9.78 18.28 11.56
N GLU A 41 -8.48 18.54 11.67
CA GLU A 41 -7.96 19.76 12.32
C GLU A 41 -8.45 21.05 11.61
N ARG A 42 -8.79 20.96 10.33
CA ARG A 42 -9.30 22.05 9.50
C ARG A 42 -10.82 22.03 9.30
N GLY A 43 -11.56 21.15 9.99
CA GLY A 43 -13.00 20.98 9.82
C GLY A 43 -13.41 20.35 8.48
N GLN A 44 -12.48 19.69 7.79
CA GLN A 44 -12.69 19.02 6.51
C GLN A 44 -12.86 17.51 6.70
N ARG A 45 -13.39 16.84 5.67
CA ARG A 45 -13.62 15.40 5.65
C ARG A 45 -13.08 14.75 4.38
N LEU A 46 -12.55 13.55 4.53
CA LEU A 46 -12.21 12.70 3.40
C LEU A 46 -13.51 12.15 2.79
N THR A 47 -13.68 12.30 1.48
CA THR A 47 -14.85 11.85 0.75
C THR A 47 -14.47 10.82 -0.30
N ARG A 48 -15.31 9.79 -0.45
CA ARG A 48 -15.21 8.82 -1.55
C ARG A 48 -16.06 9.28 -2.73
N LEU A 49 -15.47 9.32 -3.92
CA LEU A 49 -16.20 9.53 -5.16
C LEU A 49 -17.01 8.27 -5.51
N ARG A 50 -18.34 8.36 -5.45
CA ARG A 50 -19.23 7.22 -5.71
C ARG A 50 -19.54 6.99 -7.20
N LYS A 51 -19.45 8.05 -8.01
CA LYS A 51 -19.78 8.03 -9.44
C LYS A 51 -18.61 7.58 -10.33
N CYS A 52 -17.38 7.82 -9.88
CA CYS A 52 -16.17 7.43 -10.61
C CYS A 52 -15.47 6.34 -9.81
N LYS A 53 -15.48 5.11 -10.33
CA LYS A 53 -14.85 3.96 -9.68
C LYS A 53 -13.49 3.71 -10.32
N ALA A 54 -12.45 3.59 -9.50
CA ALA A 54 -11.19 3.01 -9.94
C ALA A 54 -11.40 1.50 -10.16
N LEU A 55 -10.97 0.99 -11.31
CA LEU A 55 -10.93 -0.44 -11.60
C LEU A 55 -9.52 -0.95 -11.29
N ASN A 56 -9.41 -1.90 -10.38
CA ASN A 56 -8.14 -2.50 -9.99
C ASN A 56 -8.03 -3.89 -10.62
N SER A 57 -6.80 -4.33 -10.92
CA SER A 57 -6.54 -5.69 -11.37
C SER A 57 -6.79 -6.70 -10.24
N THR A 58 -7.42 -7.83 -10.55
CA THR A 58 -7.63 -8.95 -9.63
C THR A 58 -6.42 -9.88 -9.53
N ARG A 59 -5.33 -9.63 -10.26
CA ARG A 59 -4.17 -10.54 -10.38
C ARG A 59 -3.70 -11.12 -9.04
N LYS A 60 -3.55 -10.29 -8.01
CA LYS A 60 -3.09 -10.73 -6.68
C LYS A 60 -4.16 -11.54 -5.93
N PHE A 61 -5.44 -11.24 -6.13
CA PHE A 61 -6.53 -12.06 -5.61
C PHE A 61 -6.56 -13.44 -6.29
N ASP A 62 -6.34 -13.50 -7.59
CA ASP A 62 -6.28 -14.76 -8.34
C ASP A 62 -5.08 -15.63 -7.91
N GLN A 63 -3.96 -15.01 -7.55
CA GLN A 63 -2.73 -15.70 -7.10
C GLN A 63 -2.79 -16.23 -5.66
N PHE A 64 -3.40 -15.48 -4.74
CA PHE A 64 -3.36 -15.79 -3.30
C PHE A 64 -4.72 -16.22 -2.71
N GLY A 65 -5.81 -16.08 -3.47
CA GLY A 65 -7.18 -16.39 -3.07
C GLY A 65 -7.77 -15.37 -2.08
N ASP A 66 -9.09 -15.24 -2.03
CA ASP A 66 -9.79 -14.23 -1.20
C ASP A 66 -9.48 -14.32 0.31
N TRP A 67 -9.10 -15.51 0.80
CA TRP A 67 -8.85 -15.77 2.21
C TRP A 67 -7.53 -15.19 2.75
N HIS A 68 -6.68 -14.67 1.88
CA HIS A 68 -5.37 -14.14 2.27
C HIS A 68 -5.46 -12.94 3.23
N TYR A 69 -6.48 -12.08 3.11
CA TYR A 69 -6.70 -10.97 4.06
C TYR A 69 -7.08 -11.46 5.45
N VAL A 70 -7.83 -12.56 5.54
CA VAL A 70 -8.17 -13.19 6.83
C VAL A 70 -6.91 -13.72 7.49
N ALA A 71 -6.01 -14.35 6.72
CA ALA A 71 -4.72 -14.81 7.23
C ALA A 71 -3.80 -13.65 7.64
N LEU A 72 -3.79 -12.54 6.89
CA LEU A 72 -3.03 -11.33 7.23
C LEU A 72 -3.54 -10.71 8.54
N LEU A 73 -4.86 -10.54 8.68
CA LEU A 73 -5.49 -10.03 9.88
C LEU A 73 -5.24 -10.94 11.08
N GLY A 74 -5.37 -12.26 10.91
CA GLY A 74 -5.06 -13.23 11.96
C GLY A 74 -3.60 -13.15 12.42
N LYS A 75 -2.65 -12.99 11.49
CA LYS A 75 -1.23 -12.82 11.81
C LYS A 75 -0.93 -11.48 12.49
N PHE A 76 -1.61 -10.40 12.09
CA PHE A 76 -1.50 -9.11 12.75
C PHE A 76 -1.99 -9.17 14.20
N PHE A 77 -3.15 -9.79 14.44
CA PHE A 77 -3.66 -10.05 15.78
C PHE A 77 -2.72 -10.96 16.60
N TRP A 78 -2.15 -12.00 15.99
CA TRP A 78 -1.18 -12.86 16.63
C TRP A 78 0.10 -12.11 17.01
N SER A 79 0.60 -11.23 16.13
CA SER A 79 1.76 -10.37 16.41
C SER A 79 1.50 -9.35 17.51
N LEU A 80 0.26 -8.92 17.70
CA LEU A 80 -0.11 -8.02 18.79
C LEU A 80 -0.08 -8.75 20.15
N LEU A 81 -0.44 -10.04 20.15
CA LEU A 81 -0.43 -10.89 21.34
C LEU A 81 0.96 -11.47 21.65
N PHE A 82 1.81 -11.62 20.63
CA PHE A 82 3.16 -12.20 20.75
C PHE A 82 4.21 -11.27 20.11
N PRO A 83 4.90 -10.42 20.90
CA PRO A 83 5.75 -9.32 20.40
C PRO A 83 7.07 -9.75 19.72
N GLY A 84 7.15 -10.98 19.19
CA GLY A 84 8.29 -11.50 18.41
C GLY A 84 7.91 -12.04 17.03
N TYR A 85 6.65 -11.90 16.59
CA TYR A 85 6.18 -12.44 15.33
C TYR A 85 6.59 -11.54 14.14
N SER A 86 7.43 -12.08 13.23
CA SER A 86 7.97 -11.31 12.10
C SER A 86 6.98 -11.24 10.92
N ILE A 87 6.20 -10.17 10.87
CA ILE A 87 5.32 -9.82 9.73
C ILE A 87 6.14 -9.53 8.46
N ASP A 88 7.41 -9.14 8.62
CA ASP A 88 8.32 -8.74 7.53
C ASP A 88 8.54 -9.85 6.49
N LYS A 89 8.74 -11.11 6.93
CA LYS A 89 8.91 -12.25 6.00
C LYS A 89 7.66 -12.50 5.15
N PHE A 90 6.47 -12.28 5.71
CA PHE A 90 5.22 -12.45 4.97
C PHE A 90 5.03 -11.31 3.96
N ALA A 91 5.28 -10.07 4.38
CA ALA A 91 5.22 -8.90 3.49
C ALA A 91 6.20 -9.04 2.32
N HIS A 92 7.44 -9.47 2.60
CA HIS A 92 8.44 -9.74 1.57
C HIS A 92 7.98 -10.78 0.55
N LYS A 93 7.43 -11.90 1.02
CA LYS A 93 6.94 -12.96 0.14
C LYS A 93 5.68 -12.56 -0.66
N TYR A 94 4.88 -11.61 -0.20
CA TYR A 94 3.63 -11.25 -0.87
C TYR A 94 3.82 -10.08 -1.85
N TRP A 95 4.48 -9.02 -1.40
CA TRP A 95 4.71 -7.80 -2.19
C TRP A 95 5.93 -7.93 -3.10
N TYR A 96 6.99 -8.62 -2.65
CA TYR A 96 8.30 -8.60 -3.31
C TYR A 96 8.74 -9.94 -3.92
N SER A 97 7.98 -11.03 -3.77
CA SER A 97 8.34 -12.32 -4.40
C SER A 97 8.37 -12.27 -5.93
N ASP A 98 7.48 -11.48 -6.53
CA ASP A 98 7.38 -11.32 -7.99
C ASP A 98 8.42 -10.32 -8.52
N ALA A 99 9.01 -9.50 -7.64
CA ALA A 99 10.08 -8.55 -7.97
C ALA A 99 11.45 -9.24 -8.08
N GLY A 100 11.50 -10.56 -7.85
CA GLY A 100 12.70 -11.38 -7.90
C GLY A 100 13.06 -11.96 -9.27
N SER A 101 12.35 -11.63 -10.35
CA SER A 101 13.02 -11.68 -11.66
C SER A 101 14.02 -10.52 -11.66
N PRO A 102 15.33 -10.74 -11.95
CA PRO A 102 16.21 -9.63 -12.29
C PRO A 102 15.45 -8.72 -13.26
N MET A 103 15.43 -7.40 -13.02
CA MET A 103 14.96 -6.49 -14.06
C MET A 103 15.75 -6.86 -15.32
N GLU A 104 15.10 -7.56 -16.25
CA GLU A 104 15.67 -7.77 -17.56
C GLU A 104 15.89 -6.36 -18.09
N LYS A 105 17.16 -6.00 -18.28
CA LYS A 105 17.51 -4.65 -18.72
C LYS A 105 16.63 -4.29 -19.90
N PRO A 106 16.03 -3.10 -19.91
CA PRO A 106 15.11 -2.71 -20.97
C PRO A 106 15.81 -2.87 -22.32
N THR A 107 15.06 -3.35 -23.31
CA THR A 107 15.61 -3.84 -24.59
C THR A 107 16.42 -2.81 -25.38
N TRP A 108 16.30 -1.51 -25.08
CA TRP A 108 17.10 -0.44 -25.68
C TRP A 108 18.55 -0.38 -25.17
N GLU A 109 18.88 -1.07 -24.06
CA GLU A 109 20.24 -1.11 -23.52
C GLU A 109 21.07 -2.28 -24.09
N LYS A 110 20.45 -3.17 -24.89
CA LYS A 110 21.10 -4.34 -25.51
C LYS A 110 21.67 -4.05 -26.91
N SER A 111 21.55 -2.83 -27.44
CA SER A 111 21.97 -2.48 -28.81
C SER A 111 23.31 -1.73 -28.92
N GLU A 112 24.06 -1.56 -27.83
CA GLU A 112 25.32 -0.79 -27.82
C GLU A 112 26.59 -1.61 -27.50
N THR A 113 26.62 -2.90 -27.86
CA THR A 113 27.85 -3.72 -27.84
C THR A 113 28.04 -4.47 -29.13
#